data_AF-A0A3B3CKE0-F1
#
_entry.id   AF-A0A3B3CKE0-F1
#
_cell.length_a   1.000
_cell.length_b   1.000
_cell.length_c   1.000
_cell.angle_alpha   90.00
_cell.angle_beta   90.00
_cell.angle_gamma   90.00
#
_symmetry.space_group_name_H-M   'P 1'
#
loop_
_entity.id
_entity.type
_entity.pdbx_description
1 polymer ?
#
loop_
_entity_poly.entity_id
_entity_poly.type
_entity_poly.pdbx_seq_one_letter_code
_entity_poly.pdbx_strand_id
1 'polypeptide(L)'
;MILFKIQQTLFRENKDIICKLCTFSVIMLLLAAGCTSGYKPVILVHGVFSGPSSFKNLSRFIKKAHPGTEVTAIDLFNNEKSTKSMWKQIDDFAKVIQKIMEKSPEGVHLLCYSQGGLICRGVLSKLPNHNVHNFIVLSSPLAGQFGVYLICYRRVVQRHFSICNYWNGKIRIPNESFCLLVAEE
;
A
#
# COMPACT_ATOMS: atom_id res chain seq x y z
N MET A 1 57.13 -3.15 -49.40
CA MET A 1 56.40 -1.96 -48.90
C MET A 1 54.88 -2.19 -48.79
N ILE A 2 54.23 -2.86 -49.76
CA ILE A 2 52.77 -3.10 -49.78
C ILE A 2 52.31 -4.06 -48.65
N LEU A 3 53.00 -5.19 -48.47
CA LEU A 3 52.65 -6.20 -47.45
C LEU A 3 52.62 -5.63 -46.02
N PHE A 4 53.58 -4.77 -45.69
CA PHE A 4 53.68 -4.12 -44.37
C PHE A 4 52.51 -3.16 -44.11
N LYS A 5 52.05 -2.47 -45.16
CA LYS A 5 50.89 -1.56 -45.10
C LYS A 5 49.59 -2.34 -44.87
N ILE A 6 49.42 -3.49 -45.51
CA ILE A 6 48.27 -4.39 -45.31
C ILE A 6 48.26 -4.94 -43.87
N GLN A 7 49.41 -5.38 -43.36
CA GLN A 7 49.52 -5.92 -42.01
C GLN A 7 49.20 -4.87 -40.93
N GLN A 8 49.63 -3.61 -41.13
CA GLN A 8 49.27 -2.49 -40.25
C GLN A 8 47.79 -2.11 -40.34
N THR A 9 47.19 -2.12 -41.52
CA THR A 9 45.75 -1.86 -41.70
C THR A 9 44.90 -2.93 -41.03
N LEU A 10 45.23 -4.21 -41.20
CA LEU A 10 44.53 -5.32 -40.53
C LEU A 10 44.65 -5.26 -39.01
N PHE A 11 45.82 -4.87 -38.49
CA PHE A 11 46.03 -4.70 -37.06
C PHE A 11 45.26 -3.49 -36.49
N ARG A 12 45.12 -2.43 -37.27
CA ARG A 12 44.33 -1.24 -36.91
C ARG A 12 42.83 -1.53 -36.91
N GLU A 13 42.32 -2.21 -37.94
CA GLU A 13 40.92 -2.64 -37.98
C GLU A 13 40.57 -3.59 -36.83
N ASN A 14 41.43 -4.57 -36.51
CA ASN A 14 41.22 -5.45 -35.36
C ASN A 14 41.18 -4.67 -34.04
N LYS A 15 42.05 -3.68 -33.85
CA LYS A 15 42.01 -2.81 -32.67
C LYS A 15 40.73 -1.99 -32.60
N ASP A 16 40.27 -1.46 -33.72
CA ASP A 16 39.05 -0.66 -33.80
C ASP A 16 37.80 -1.52 -33.53
N ILE A 17 37.78 -2.77 -34.02
CA ILE A 17 36.69 -3.74 -33.76
C ILE A 17 36.66 -4.13 -32.27
N ILE A 18 37.80 -4.45 -31.67
CA ILE A 18 37.91 -4.77 -30.24
C ILE A 18 37.49 -3.57 -29.39
N CYS A 19 37.92 -2.36 -29.76
CA CYS A 19 37.55 -1.13 -29.06
C CYS A 19 36.04 -0.86 -29.14
N LYS A 20 35.42 -1.07 -30.31
CA LYS A 20 33.96 -0.96 -30.50
C LYS A 20 33.17 -2.02 -29.72
N LEU A 21 33.65 -3.26 -29.65
CA LEU A 21 33.02 -4.31 -28.83
C LEU A 21 33.10 -3.99 -27.32
N CYS A 22 34.26 -3.52 -26.86
CA CYS A 22 34.45 -3.12 -25.47
C CYS A 22 33.58 -1.92 -25.09
N THR A 23 33.50 -0.89 -25.94
CA THR A 23 32.65 0.28 -25.66
C THR A 23 31.17 -0.09 -25.64
N PHE A 24 30.69 -0.94 -26.54
CA PHE A 24 29.31 -1.43 -26.53
C PHE A 24 28.99 -2.23 -25.25
N SER A 25 29.93 -3.08 -24.82
CA SER A 25 29.78 -3.88 -23.59
C SER A 25 29.75 -3.00 -22.33
N VAL A 26 30.57 -1.96 -22.27
CA VAL A 26 30.57 -0.97 -21.16
C VAL A 26 29.27 -0.16 -21.15
N ILE A 27 28.76 0.25 -22.31
CA ILE A 27 27.48 0.97 -22.43
C ILE A 27 26.32 0.09 -21.94
N MET A 28 26.27 -1.19 -22.34
CA MET A 28 25.24 -2.13 -21.86
C MET A 28 25.31 -2.35 -20.34
N LEU A 29 26.51 -2.41 -19.76
CA LEU A 29 26.69 -2.55 -18.32
C LEU A 29 26.24 -1.29 -17.55
N LEU A 30 26.49 -0.10 -18.10
CA LEU A 30 26.02 1.17 -17.55
C LEU A 30 24.49 1.32 -17.66
N LEU A 31 23.88 0.86 -18.75
CA LEU A 31 22.43 0.83 -18.92
C LEU A 31 21.77 -0.14 -17.93
N ALA A 32 22.36 -1.31 -17.69
CA ALA A 32 21.87 -2.28 -16.71
C ALA A 32 21.98 -1.77 -15.26
N ALA A 33 22.99 -0.96 -14.94
CA ALA A 33 23.16 -0.35 -13.62
C ALA A 33 22.10 0.74 -13.31
N GLY A 34 21.46 1.31 -14.34
CA GLY A 34 20.39 2.31 -14.21
C GLY A 34 19.03 1.73 -13.83
N CYS A 35 18.86 0.40 -13.84
CA CYS A 35 17.61 -0.28 -13.54
C CYS A 35 17.51 -0.76 -12.09
N THR A 36 17.90 0.05 -11.11
CA THR A 36 17.57 -0.27 -9.71
C THR A 36 16.11 0.11 -9.46
N SER A 37 15.21 -0.88 -9.50
CA SER A 37 13.83 -0.67 -9.07
C SER A 37 13.83 -0.33 -7.59
N GLY A 38 13.56 0.92 -7.26
CA GLY A 38 13.39 1.37 -5.87
C GLY A 38 12.20 0.65 -5.23
N TYR A 39 12.26 0.43 -3.92
CA TYR A 39 11.14 -0.16 -3.18
C TYR A 39 9.89 0.71 -3.32
N LYS A 40 8.74 0.08 -3.60
CA LYS A 40 7.45 0.79 -3.68
C LYS A 40 7.11 1.43 -2.33
N PRO A 41 6.51 2.63 -2.30
CA PRO A 41 6.10 3.27 -1.06
C PRO A 41 5.14 2.41 -0.24
N VAL A 42 5.27 2.46 1.09
CA VAL A 42 4.38 1.78 2.03
C VAL A 42 3.52 2.80 2.75
N ILE A 43 2.21 2.71 2.56
CA ILE A 43 1.22 3.55 3.24
C ILE A 43 0.70 2.79 4.46
N LEU A 44 0.76 3.41 5.64
CA LEU A 44 0.31 2.84 6.90
C LEU A 44 -1.00 3.48 7.35
N VAL A 45 -2.00 2.64 7.69
CA VAL A 45 -3.31 3.07 8.20
C VAL A 45 -3.56 2.45 9.58
N HIS A 46 -3.74 3.30 10.58
CA HIS A 46 -3.86 2.88 11.98
C HIS A 46 -5.29 2.41 12.33
N GLY A 47 -5.43 1.83 13.51
CA GLY A 47 -6.70 1.35 14.05
C GLY A 47 -7.36 2.34 15.02
N VAL A 48 -8.31 1.83 15.80
CA VAL A 48 -9.05 2.59 16.81
C VAL A 48 -8.12 3.07 17.94
N PHE A 49 -8.37 4.28 18.46
CA PHE A 49 -7.60 4.98 19.51
C PHE A 49 -6.08 5.05 19.26
N SER A 50 -5.67 5.12 17.99
CA SER A 50 -4.27 5.13 17.58
C SER A 50 -3.98 6.31 16.65
N GLY A 51 -2.78 6.36 16.08
CA GLY A 51 -2.31 7.41 15.18
C GLY A 51 -0.94 7.05 14.58
N PRO A 52 -0.34 7.93 13.77
CA PRO A 52 0.95 7.68 13.13
C PRO A 52 2.09 7.31 14.10
N SER A 53 2.06 7.84 15.33
CA SER A 53 3.08 7.58 16.35
C SER A 53 3.19 6.09 16.71
N SER A 54 2.08 5.34 16.65
CA SER A 54 2.05 3.89 16.91
C SER A 54 2.87 3.09 15.90
N PHE A 55 3.13 3.64 14.70
CA PHE A 55 3.92 2.99 13.67
C PHE A 55 5.42 3.31 13.73
N LYS A 56 5.91 4.12 14.67
CA LYS A 56 7.33 4.53 14.72
C LYS A 56 8.31 3.35 14.64
N ASN A 57 8.02 2.26 15.36
CA ASN A 57 8.86 1.05 15.33
C ASN A 57 8.72 0.29 14.01
N LEU A 58 7.51 0.11 13.51
CA LEU A 58 7.25 -0.56 12.24
C LEU A 58 7.92 0.18 11.08
N SER A 59 7.77 1.49 10.99
CA SER A 59 8.43 2.32 9.97
C SER A 59 9.95 2.20 10.04
N ARG A 60 10.53 2.13 11.25
CA ARG A 60 11.97 1.90 11.42
C ARG A 60 12.39 0.52 10.92
N PHE A 61 11.62 -0.52 11.22
CA PHE A 61 11.93 -1.88 10.74
C PHE A 61 11.83 -2.00 9.23
N ILE A 62 10.79 -1.42 8.61
CA ILE A 62 10.65 -1.38 7.15
C ILE A 62 11.86 -0.68 6.54
N LYS A 63 12.23 0.51 7.01
CA LYS A 63 13.38 1.26 6.46
C LYS A 63 14.72 0.58 6.71
N LYS A 64 14.86 -0.17 7.81
CA LYS A 64 16.08 -0.95 8.11
C LYS A 64 16.20 -2.17 7.19
N ALA A 65 15.10 -2.88 6.95
CA ALA A 65 15.09 -4.06 6.08
C ALA A 65 15.16 -3.66 4.59
N HIS A 66 14.51 -2.56 4.22
CA HIS A 66 14.43 -2.05 2.85
C HIS A 66 14.88 -0.58 2.80
N PRO A 67 16.21 -0.32 2.80
CA PRO A 67 16.75 1.02 2.72
C PRO A 67 16.21 1.79 1.51
N GLY A 68 15.87 3.07 1.71
CA GLY A 68 15.31 3.93 0.66
C GLY A 68 13.79 3.84 0.49
N THR A 69 13.10 2.89 1.15
CA THR A 69 11.63 2.80 1.09
C THR A 69 10.96 4.04 1.71
N GLU A 70 10.10 4.70 0.95
CA GLU A 70 9.20 5.72 1.49
C GLU A 70 8.11 5.05 2.34
N VAL A 71 7.96 5.48 3.59
CA VAL A 71 6.94 4.95 4.51
C VAL A 71 6.12 6.10 5.04
N THR A 72 4.84 6.11 4.71
CA THR A 72 3.91 7.20 5.03
C THR A 72 2.80 6.68 5.92
N ALA A 73 2.86 7.01 7.21
CA ALA A 73 1.75 6.80 8.13
C ALA A 73 0.76 7.96 7.99
N ILE A 74 -0.45 7.67 7.53
CA ILE A 74 -1.46 8.71 7.28
C ILE A 74 -1.96 9.27 8.62
N ASP A 75 -1.90 10.60 8.74
CA ASP A 75 -2.27 11.36 9.92
C ASP A 75 -3.73 11.85 9.85
N LEU A 76 -4.68 10.91 9.92
CA LEU A 76 -6.12 11.19 9.86
C LEU A 76 -6.87 10.39 10.93
N PHE A 77 -7.83 11.03 11.60
CA PHE A 77 -8.69 10.40 12.61
C PHE A 77 -7.93 9.80 13.81
N ASN A 78 -6.89 10.49 14.30
CA ASN A 78 -6.13 10.02 15.46
C ASN A 78 -6.98 9.95 16.74
N ASN A 79 -6.55 9.07 17.65
CA ASN A 79 -7.06 8.94 19.01
C ASN A 79 -8.59 8.80 19.01
N GLU A 80 -9.31 9.63 19.76
CA GLU A 80 -10.76 9.61 19.85
C GLU A 80 -11.45 9.85 18.49
N LYS A 81 -10.81 10.54 17.53
CA LYS A 81 -11.41 10.77 16.21
C LYS A 81 -11.54 9.50 15.39
N SER A 82 -10.79 8.44 15.71
CA SER A 82 -10.89 7.12 15.06
C SER A 82 -12.23 6.43 15.34
N THR A 83 -13.00 6.92 16.33
CA THR A 83 -14.32 6.38 16.61
C THR A 83 -15.40 6.97 15.71
N LYS A 84 -15.10 7.98 14.87
CA LYS A 84 -16.06 8.54 13.92
C LYS A 84 -16.51 7.48 12.91
N SER A 85 -17.71 7.63 12.36
CA SER A 85 -18.27 6.78 11.29
C SER A 85 -17.22 6.26 10.31
N MET A 86 -17.18 4.94 10.12
CA MET A 86 -16.19 4.30 9.27
C MET A 86 -16.33 4.72 7.80
N TRP A 87 -17.56 4.98 7.34
CA TRP A 87 -17.81 5.52 6.00
C TRP A 87 -17.14 6.88 5.77
N LYS A 88 -17.21 7.77 6.77
CA LYS A 88 -16.51 9.06 6.70
C LYS A 88 -15.00 8.87 6.67
N GLN A 89 -14.47 7.92 7.45
CA GLN A 89 -13.04 7.61 7.43
C GLN A 89 -12.62 7.10 6.05
N ILE A 90 -13.36 6.14 5.48
CA ILE A 90 -13.11 5.59 4.14
C ILE A 90 -13.06 6.72 3.10
N ASP A 91 -14.01 7.65 3.11
CA ASP A 91 -14.04 8.77 2.15
C ASP A 91 -12.81 9.68 2.24
N ASP A 92 -12.39 10.02 3.45
CA ASP A 92 -11.29 10.97 3.66
C ASP A 92 -9.91 10.28 3.49
N PHE A 93 -9.77 9.01 3.89
CA PHE A 93 -8.57 8.21 3.59
C PHE A 93 -8.42 7.95 2.09
N ALA A 94 -9.52 7.67 1.36
CA ALA A 94 -9.46 7.43 -0.08
C ALA A 94 -8.83 8.61 -0.83
N LYS A 95 -9.20 9.84 -0.47
CA LYS A 95 -8.63 11.07 -1.06
C LYS A 95 -7.12 11.18 -0.84
N VAL A 96 -6.62 10.82 0.35
CA VAL A 96 -5.19 10.90 0.66
C VAL A 96 -4.43 9.77 -0.02
N ILE A 97 -4.94 8.54 0.06
CA ILE A 97 -4.31 7.36 -0.57
C ILE A 97 -4.25 7.56 -2.09
N GLN A 98 -5.31 8.05 -2.72
CA GLN A 98 -5.32 8.35 -4.15
C GLN A 98 -4.21 9.34 -4.54
N LYS A 99 -4.03 10.43 -3.80
CA LYS A 99 -2.95 11.40 -4.05
C LYS A 99 -1.55 10.81 -3.89
N ILE A 100 -1.37 9.83 -3.00
CA ILE A 100 -0.08 9.13 -2.86
C ILE A 100 0.12 8.20 -4.07
N MET A 101 -0.90 7.44 -4.45
CA MET A 101 -0.87 6.54 -5.61
C MET A 101 -0.56 7.29 -6.92
N GLU A 102 -1.14 8.48 -7.13
CA GLU A 102 -0.87 9.34 -8.30
C GLU A 102 0.59 9.77 -8.40
N LYS A 103 1.28 9.95 -7.27
CA LYS A 103 2.71 10.28 -7.21
C LYS A 103 3.61 9.06 -7.34
N SER A 104 3.04 7.86 -7.31
CA SER A 104 3.75 6.59 -7.33
C SER A 104 3.20 5.73 -8.46
N PRO A 105 3.45 6.07 -9.74
CA PRO A 105 2.85 5.39 -10.89
C PRO A 105 3.17 3.90 -10.92
N GLU A 106 4.34 3.51 -10.42
CA GLU A 106 4.77 2.12 -10.27
C GLU A 106 3.97 1.33 -9.22
N GLY A 107 3.14 1.99 -8.41
CA GLY A 107 2.31 1.37 -7.39
C GLY A 107 2.84 1.52 -5.96
N VAL A 108 1.99 1.13 -5.02
CA VAL A 108 2.23 1.27 -3.57
C VAL A 108 1.87 -0.01 -2.83
N HIS A 109 2.29 -0.13 -1.57
CA HIS A 109 1.81 -1.12 -0.63
C HIS A 109 0.93 -0.46 0.43
N LEU A 110 -0.18 -1.09 0.78
CA LEU A 110 -1.00 -0.71 1.93
C LEU A 110 -0.72 -1.68 3.08
N LEU A 111 -0.42 -1.14 4.27
CA LEU A 111 -0.36 -1.91 5.50
C LEU A 111 -1.31 -1.29 6.52
N CYS A 112 -2.33 -2.04 6.89
CA CYS A 112 -3.48 -1.52 7.60
C CYS A 112 -3.71 -2.35 8.87
N TYR A 113 -3.65 -1.69 10.03
CA TYR A 113 -3.68 -2.36 11.33
C TYR A 113 -5.06 -2.28 11.99
N SER A 114 -5.54 -3.40 12.56
CA SER A 114 -6.79 -3.47 13.32
C SER A 114 -7.97 -2.89 12.51
N GLN A 115 -8.72 -1.91 13.03
CA GLN A 115 -9.78 -1.21 12.30
C GLN A 115 -9.31 -0.64 10.95
N GLY A 116 -8.04 -0.24 10.83
CA GLY A 116 -7.46 0.27 9.59
C GLY A 116 -7.61 -0.67 8.40
N GLY A 117 -7.61 -2.00 8.63
CA GLY A 117 -7.81 -2.97 7.54
C GLY A 117 -9.20 -2.90 6.91
N LEU A 118 -10.24 -2.63 7.69
CA LEU A 118 -11.59 -2.40 7.16
C LEU A 118 -11.66 -1.08 6.39
N ILE A 119 -11.01 -0.03 6.89
CA ILE A 119 -10.90 1.26 6.19
C ILE A 119 -10.22 1.05 4.84
N CYS A 120 -9.05 0.41 4.81
CA CYS A 120 -8.33 0.14 3.56
C CYS A 120 -9.15 -0.71 2.59
N ARG A 121 -9.81 -1.78 3.05
CA ARG A 121 -10.69 -2.60 2.21
C ARG A 121 -11.80 -1.74 1.58
N GLY A 122 -12.42 -0.87 2.38
CA GLY A 122 -13.42 0.09 1.89
C GLY A 122 -12.86 1.08 0.87
N VAL A 123 -11.65 1.61 1.11
CA VAL A 123 -10.95 2.51 0.17
C VAL A 123 -10.70 1.81 -1.17
N LEU A 124 -10.17 0.58 -1.16
CA LEU A 124 -9.92 -0.18 -2.39
C LEU A 124 -11.21 -0.47 -3.15
N SER A 125 -12.30 -0.75 -2.43
CA SER A 125 -13.62 -0.95 -3.03
C SER A 125 -14.15 0.32 -3.71
N LYS A 126 -13.81 1.52 -3.19
CA LYS A 126 -14.19 2.80 -3.80
C LYS A 126 -13.28 3.26 -4.92
N LEU A 127 -12.06 2.75 -4.99
CA LEU A 127 -11.03 3.13 -5.96
C LEU A 127 -10.74 1.96 -6.89
N PRO A 128 -11.64 1.61 -7.84
CA PRO A 128 -11.52 0.40 -8.66
C PRO A 128 -10.25 0.36 -9.53
N ASN A 129 -9.65 1.52 -9.83
CA ASN A 129 -8.42 1.65 -10.63
C ASN A 129 -7.19 1.97 -9.75
N HIS A 130 -7.15 1.49 -8.51
CA HIS A 130 -5.99 1.69 -7.64
C HIS A 130 -4.74 0.94 -8.15
N ASN A 131 -3.54 1.45 -7.87
CA ASN A 131 -2.28 0.77 -8.20
C ASN A 131 -1.62 0.09 -6.97
N VAL A 132 -2.43 -0.30 -5.99
CA VAL A 132 -1.95 -1.05 -4.81
C VAL A 132 -1.48 -2.44 -5.22
N HIS A 133 -0.21 -2.73 -4.93
CA HIS A 133 0.43 -3.99 -5.28
C HIS A 133 0.29 -5.05 -4.18
N ASN A 134 0.45 -4.65 -2.92
CA ASN A 134 0.23 -5.53 -1.76
C ASN A 134 -0.74 -4.84 -0.81
N PHE A 135 -1.79 -5.55 -0.40
CA PHE A 135 -2.71 -5.13 0.65
C PHE A 135 -2.51 -6.02 1.88
N ILE A 136 -1.80 -5.49 2.88
CA ILE A 136 -1.44 -6.19 4.10
C ILE A 136 -2.39 -5.75 5.22
N VAL A 137 -3.16 -6.71 5.74
CA VAL A 137 -4.15 -6.52 6.81
C VAL A 137 -3.64 -7.14 8.10
N LEU A 138 -3.19 -6.30 9.02
CA LEU A 138 -2.56 -6.76 10.25
C LEU A 138 -3.56 -6.78 11.40
N SER A 139 -3.98 -7.99 11.80
CA SER A 139 -4.88 -8.21 12.95
C SER A 139 -6.21 -7.43 12.83
N SER A 140 -6.77 -7.38 11.62
CA SER A 140 -8.00 -6.63 11.31
C SER A 140 -9.25 -7.49 11.41
N PRO A 141 -10.38 -6.99 11.96
CA PRO A 141 -11.64 -7.73 12.06
C PRO A 141 -12.39 -7.70 10.72
N LEU A 142 -11.84 -8.32 9.68
CA LEU A 142 -12.38 -8.24 8.31
C LEU A 142 -13.78 -8.84 8.18
N ALA A 143 -14.11 -9.86 8.98
CA ALA A 143 -15.44 -10.47 9.08
C ALA A 143 -16.31 -9.83 10.19
N GLY A 144 -15.89 -8.69 10.71
CA GLY A 144 -16.51 -8.02 11.85
C GLY A 144 -15.98 -8.49 13.21
N GLN A 145 -16.44 -7.81 14.25
CA GLN A 145 -16.10 -8.09 15.65
C GLN A 145 -17.36 -8.56 16.38
N PHE A 146 -17.26 -9.69 17.09
CA PHE A 146 -18.34 -10.20 17.93
C PHE A 146 -18.26 -9.69 19.37
N GLY A 147 -19.41 -9.50 20.01
CA GLY A 147 -19.55 -9.27 21.45
C GLY A 147 -20.96 -8.83 21.88
N VAL A 148 -21.08 -8.34 23.11
CA VAL A 148 -22.37 -8.07 23.80
C VAL A 148 -22.90 -6.63 23.64
N TYR A 149 -22.27 -5.76 22.85
CA TYR A 149 -22.76 -4.37 22.63
C TYR A 149 -23.97 -4.33 21.68
N LEU A 150 -25.13 -4.78 22.16
CA LEU A 150 -26.44 -4.71 21.47
C LEU A 150 -26.78 -3.31 20.96
N ILE A 151 -26.27 -2.27 21.63
CA ILE A 151 -26.48 -0.88 21.23
C ILE A 151 -25.92 -0.58 19.81
N CYS A 152 -24.95 -1.35 19.34
CA CYS A 152 -24.38 -1.20 17.99
C CYS A 152 -25.35 -1.56 16.86
N TYR A 153 -26.47 -2.24 17.13
CA TYR A 153 -27.52 -2.48 16.12
C TYR A 153 -28.46 -1.30 15.93
N ARG A 154 -28.40 -0.28 16.80
CA ARG A 154 -29.21 0.92 16.63
C ARG A 154 -28.66 1.78 15.49
N ARG A 155 -29.50 2.08 14.50
CA ARG A 155 -29.16 2.89 13.31
C ARG A 155 -28.45 4.21 13.66
N VAL A 156 -28.90 4.89 14.72
CA VAL A 156 -28.28 6.15 15.17
C VAL A 156 -26.83 5.94 15.59
N VAL A 157 -26.53 4.84 16.28
CA VAL A 157 -25.19 4.55 16.80
C VAL A 157 -24.26 4.12 15.68
N GLN A 158 -24.72 3.29 14.74
CA GLN A 158 -23.96 2.95 13.53
C GLN A 158 -23.57 4.19 12.71
N ARG A 159 -24.40 5.23 12.66
CA ARG A 159 -24.05 6.45 11.92
C ARG A 159 -22.90 7.25 12.54
N HIS A 160 -22.60 7.05 13.82
CA HIS A 160 -21.65 7.90 14.55
C HIS A 160 -20.40 7.15 15.01
N PHE A 161 -20.50 5.86 15.33
CA PHE A 161 -19.43 5.08 15.96
C PHE A 161 -18.89 3.98 15.04
N SER A 162 -17.60 4.07 14.69
CA SER A 162 -16.93 3.13 13.76
C SER A 162 -17.00 1.69 14.23
N ILE A 163 -16.83 1.43 15.53
CA ILE A 163 -16.88 0.07 16.10
C ILE A 163 -18.20 -0.62 15.75
N CYS A 164 -19.30 0.12 15.75
CA CYS A 164 -20.61 -0.40 15.43
C CYS A 164 -20.83 -0.63 13.93
N ASN A 165 -19.95 -0.14 13.04
CA ASN A 165 -20.03 -0.40 11.60
C ASN A 165 -19.51 -1.77 11.19
N TYR A 166 -18.82 -2.47 12.08
CA TYR A 166 -18.35 -3.83 11.86
C TYR A 166 -18.69 -4.74 13.03
N TRP A 167 -19.65 -4.35 13.87
CA TRP A 167 -20.15 -5.23 14.92
C TRP A 167 -20.98 -6.34 14.29
N ASN A 168 -20.51 -7.57 14.46
CA ASN A 168 -21.11 -8.76 13.88
C ASN A 168 -21.45 -9.75 15.00
N GLY A 169 -22.57 -9.53 15.67
CA GLY A 169 -23.14 -10.47 16.62
C GLY A 169 -24.22 -11.32 15.94
N LYS A 170 -24.03 -12.63 15.98
CA LYS A 170 -25.08 -13.60 15.65
C LYS A 170 -26.12 -13.64 16.77
N ILE A 171 -26.90 -12.57 16.93
CA ILE A 171 -28.09 -12.62 17.79
C ILE A 171 -29.25 -12.92 16.86
N ARG A 172 -29.77 -14.16 16.94
CA ARG A 172 -31.02 -14.54 16.28
C ARG A 172 -32.14 -13.78 17.00
N ILE A 173 -32.50 -12.60 16.50
CA ILE A 173 -33.65 -11.85 17.01
C ILE A 173 -34.89 -12.66 16.60
N PRO A 174 -35.67 -13.22 17.54
CA PRO A 174 -36.93 -13.84 17.20
C PRO A 174 -37.87 -12.72 16.74
N ASN A 175 -38.35 -12.81 15.50
CA ASN A 175 -39.40 -11.97 14.90
C ASN A 175 -39.04 -10.60 14.31
N GLU A 176 -37.77 -10.29 14.00
CA GLU A 176 -37.46 -9.19 13.07
C GLU A 176 -36.56 -9.66 11.94
N SER A 177 -37.17 -9.82 10.76
CA SER A 177 -36.48 -9.94 9.48
C SER A 177 -35.82 -8.61 9.13
N PHE A 178 -34.70 -8.23 9.76
CA PHE A 178 -33.89 -7.11 9.26
C PHE A 178 -32.41 -7.18 9.69
N CYS A 179 -31.53 -6.97 8.71
CA CYS A 179 -30.07 -6.83 8.76
C CYS A 179 -29.20 -8.11 8.75
N LEU A 180 -29.46 -8.99 7.78
CA LEU A 180 -28.38 -9.52 6.92
C LEU A 180 -28.03 -8.42 5.89
N LEU A 181 -27.13 -7.49 6.23
CA LEU A 181 -26.56 -6.53 5.27
C LEU A 181 -25.07 -6.28 5.56
N VAL A 182 -24.33 -7.34 5.90
CA VAL A 182 -22.86 -7.30 5.82
C VAL A 182 -22.42 -8.60 5.17
N ALA A 183 -21.91 -8.48 3.94
CA ALA A 183 -21.40 -9.52 3.05
C ALA A 183 -22.45 -10.20 2.14
N GLU A 184 -22.82 -9.52 1.06
CA GLU A 184 -22.93 -10.13 -0.28
C GLU A 184 -22.96 -9.00 -1.32
N GLU A 185 -21.79 -8.78 -1.92
CA GLU A 185 -21.44 -8.34 -3.29
C GLU A 185 -20.00 -7.80 -3.28
#